data_AF-A0AAI8VG20-F1
#
_entry.id   AF-A0AAI8VG20-F1
#
_cell.length_a   1.000
_cell.length_b   1.000
_cell.length_c   1.000
_cell.angle_alpha   90.00
_cell.angle_beta   90.00
_cell.angle_gamma   90.00
#
_symmetry.space_group_name_H-M   'P 1'
#
loop_
_entity.id
_entity.type
_entity.pdbx_description
1 polymer ?
#
loop_
_entity_poly.entity_id
_entity_poly.type
_entity_poly.pdbx_seq_one_letter_code
_entity_poly.pdbx_strand_id
1 'polypeptide(L)'
;MSVTSSIYDHVEENGRTYHRFKEGKYMLPNDEKEQDRLDYKHRLYTQVTNGKLCIGPIDHERVQNVLERVRRDVHNTKIHAYSEG
;
A
#
# COMPACT_ATOMS: atom_id res chain seq x y z
N MET A 1 11.07 16.66 14.52
CA MET A 1 10.47 15.55 15.30
C MET A 1 11.13 14.27 14.84
N SER A 2 11.86 13.58 15.72
CA SER A 2 12.52 12.32 15.38
C SER A 2 11.52 11.18 15.54
N VAL A 3 11.32 10.39 14.49
CA VAL A 3 10.53 9.16 14.55
C VAL A 3 11.37 8.16 15.34
N THR A 4 10.88 7.73 16.51
CA THR A 4 11.60 6.80 17.38
C THR A 4 11.90 5.52 16.62
N SER A 5 13.17 5.10 16.56
CA SER A 5 13.63 3.92 15.82
C SER A 5 12.87 2.64 16.19
N SER A 6 12.31 2.58 17.40
CA SER A 6 11.48 1.50 17.92
C SER A 6 10.19 1.21 17.13
N ILE A 7 9.79 2.10 16.22
CA ILE A 7 8.64 1.90 15.31
C ILE A 7 9.01 0.95 14.14
N TYR A 8 10.30 0.85 13.78
CA TYR A 8 10.81 -0.04 12.72
C TYR A 8 11.18 -1.43 13.22
N ASP A 9 11.20 -1.65 14.53
CA ASP A 9 11.44 -2.97 15.08
C ASP A 9 10.24 -3.86 14.72
N HIS A 10 10.48 -4.82 13.83
CA HIS A 10 9.50 -5.82 13.46
C HIS A 10 9.28 -6.75 14.65
N VAL A 11 8.05 -7.22 14.84
CA VAL A 11 7.79 -8.27 15.84
C VAL A 11 8.03 -9.60 15.15
N GLU A 12 9.01 -10.36 15.61
CA GLU A 12 9.25 -11.73 15.14
C GLU A 12 8.47 -12.72 16.01
N GLU A 13 7.49 -13.39 15.43
CA GLU A 13 6.75 -14.49 16.07
C GLU A 13 6.83 -15.73 15.19
N ASN A 14 7.28 -16.86 15.74
CA ASN A 14 7.35 -18.14 15.02
C ASN A 14 8.13 -18.08 13.69
N GLY A 15 9.16 -17.24 13.60
CA GLY A 15 9.97 -17.04 12.39
C GLY A 15 9.29 -16.20 11.30
N ARG A 16 8.22 -15.48 11.64
CA ARG A 16 7.50 -14.56 10.75
C ARG A 16 7.59 -13.15 11.33
N THR A 17 7.76 -12.15 10.47
CA THR A 17 7.78 -10.75 10.91
C THR A 17 6.38 -10.15 10.83
N TYR A 18 6.04 -9.30 11.79
CA TYR A 18 4.77 -8.57 11.85
C TYR A 18 5.01 -7.08 12.10
N HIS A 19 4.05 -6.26 11.69
CA HIS A 19 4.08 -4.82 11.98
C HIS A 19 3.84 -4.55 13.47
N ARG A 20 4.79 -3.89 14.13
CA ARG A 20 4.65 -3.43 15.53
C ARG A 20 3.62 -2.30 15.67
N PHE A 21 3.43 -1.49 14.62
CA PHE A 21 2.44 -0.41 14.63
C PHE A 21 1.02 -0.99 14.58
N LYS A 22 0.26 -0.81 15.68
CA LYS A 22 -1.07 -1.42 15.91
C LYS A 22 -1.00 -2.96 15.97
N GLU A 23 -0.08 -3.44 16.79
CA GLU A 23 0.04 -4.85 17.19
C GLU A 23 -1.34 -5.49 17.41
N GLY A 24 -1.58 -6.65 16.78
CA GLY A 24 -2.84 -7.37 16.81
C GLY A 24 -3.92 -6.92 15.80
N LYS A 25 -3.80 -5.73 15.18
CA LYS A 25 -4.75 -5.29 14.14
C LYS A 25 -4.52 -5.96 12.79
N TYR A 26 -3.27 -6.25 12.46
CA TYR A 26 -2.88 -6.99 11.26
C TYR A 26 -2.44 -8.40 11.67
N MET A 27 -3.33 -9.35 11.42
CA MET A 27 -3.11 -10.78 11.74
C MET A 27 -2.16 -11.45 10.76
N LEU A 28 -1.88 -10.78 9.64
CA LEU A 28 -0.99 -11.28 8.60
C LEU A 28 0.43 -10.74 8.82
N PRO A 29 1.44 -11.59 8.58
CA PRO A 29 2.83 -11.19 8.64
C PRO A 29 3.18 -10.20 7.52
N ASN A 30 4.34 -9.57 7.60
CA ASN A 30 4.85 -8.60 6.63
C ASN A 30 6.18 -9.04 5.99
N ASP A 31 6.52 -10.33 6.13
CA ASP A 31 7.74 -10.93 5.58
C ASP A 31 7.75 -10.97 4.04
N GLU A 32 8.93 -11.22 3.48
CA GLU A 32 9.16 -11.32 2.02
C GLU A 32 8.21 -12.34 1.36
N LYS A 33 7.95 -13.47 2.03
CA LYS A 33 7.06 -14.51 1.51
C LYS A 33 5.60 -14.03 1.40
N GLU A 34 5.14 -13.21 2.35
CA GLU A 34 3.82 -12.61 2.29
C GLU A 34 3.75 -11.48 1.25
N GLN A 35 4.84 -10.73 1.05
CA GLN A 35 4.95 -9.75 -0.06
C GLN A 35 4.83 -10.46 -1.41
N ASP A 36 5.58 -11.55 -1.64
CA ASP A 36 5.49 -12.35 -2.86
C ASP A 36 4.08 -12.87 -3.14
N ARG A 37 3.38 -13.30 -2.07
CA ARG A 37 1.98 -13.74 -2.16
C ARG A 37 1.06 -12.59 -2.58
N LEU A 38 1.27 -11.39 -2.06
CA LEU A 38 0.50 -10.19 -2.41
C LEU A 38 0.77 -9.77 -3.86
N ASP A 39 2.01 -9.87 -4.33
CA ASP A 39 2.39 -9.57 -5.71
C ASP A 39 1.75 -10.55 -6.70
N TYR A 40 1.78 -11.85 -6.38
CA TYR A 40 1.09 -12.86 -7.18
C TYR A 40 -0.41 -12.58 -7.27
N LYS A 41 -1.03 -12.26 -6.13
CA LYS A 41 -2.45 -11.92 -6.04
C LYS A 41 -2.76 -10.65 -6.86
N HIS A 42 -1.92 -9.63 -6.79
CA HIS A 42 -2.07 -8.41 -7.60
C HIS A 42 -2.04 -8.73 -9.09
N ARG A 43 -1.05 -9.52 -9.54
CA ARG A 43 -0.92 -9.94 -10.93
C ARG A 43 -2.13 -10.74 -11.41
N LEU A 44 -2.61 -11.67 -10.59
CA LEU A 44 -3.81 -12.45 -10.88
C LEU A 44 -5.04 -11.53 -11.06
N TYR A 45 -5.26 -10.59 -10.15
CA TYR A 45 -6.39 -9.68 -10.28
C TYR A 45 -6.28 -8.78 -11.50
N THR A 46 -5.10 -8.20 -11.78
CA THR A 46 -4.89 -7.40 -12.99
C THR A 46 -5.20 -8.21 -14.26
N GLN A 47 -4.84 -9.48 -14.30
CA GLN A 47 -5.16 -10.36 -15.43
C GLN A 47 -6.65 -10.66 -15.53
N VAL A 48 -7.30 -11.03 -14.41
CA VAL A 48 -8.74 -11.35 -14.37
C VAL A 48 -9.61 -10.13 -14.68
N THR A 49 -9.18 -8.93 -14.30
CA THR A 49 -9.92 -7.70 -14.59
C THR A 49 -9.56 -7.07 -15.93
N ASN A 50 -8.65 -7.67 -16.71
CA ASN A 50 -8.08 -7.07 -17.92
C ASN A 50 -7.56 -5.63 -17.67
N GLY A 51 -6.97 -5.39 -16.50
CA GLY A 51 -6.48 -4.06 -16.08
C GLY A 51 -7.58 -3.06 -15.73
N LYS A 52 -8.86 -3.47 -15.69
CA LYS A 52 -9.94 -2.60 -15.21
C LYS A 52 -9.76 -2.37 -13.71
N LEU A 53 -9.80 -1.10 -13.32
CA LEU A 53 -9.75 -0.69 -11.92
C LEU A 53 -11.01 -1.08 -11.15
N CYS A 54 -12.11 -1.33 -11.87
CA CYS A 54 -13.42 -1.57 -11.30
C CYS A 54 -14.20 -2.59 -12.15
N ILE A 55 -14.89 -3.53 -11.50
CA ILE A 55 -15.69 -4.59 -12.16
C ILE A 55 -17.19 -4.25 -12.15
N GLY A 56 -17.65 -3.44 -11.17
CA GLY A 56 -19.04 -3.01 -11.07
C GLY A 56 -19.37 -1.81 -11.98
N PRO A 57 -20.67 -1.51 -12.19
CA PRO A 57 -21.09 -0.29 -12.85
C PRO A 57 -20.75 0.90 -11.94
N ILE A 58 -19.80 1.72 -12.36
CA ILE A 58 -19.42 2.93 -11.64
C ILE A 58 -19.59 4.13 -12.55
N ASP A 59 -20.05 5.23 -11.98
CA ASP A 59 -20.03 6.53 -12.61
C ASP A 59 -18.59 6.94 -12.95
N HIS A 60 -18.26 6.84 -14.24
CA HIS A 60 -16.92 7.09 -14.77
C HIS A 60 -16.42 8.51 -14.48
N GLU A 61 -17.31 9.50 -14.42
CA GLU A 61 -16.94 10.90 -14.18
C GLU A 61 -16.42 11.08 -12.74
N ARG A 62 -17.09 10.45 -11.77
CA ARG A 62 -16.64 10.46 -10.37
C ARG A 62 -15.32 9.75 -10.17
N VAL A 63 -15.08 8.63 -10.87
CA VAL A 63 -13.84 7.85 -10.76
C VAL A 63 -12.63 8.62 -11.32
N GLN A 64 -12.78 9.24 -12.49
CA GLN A 64 -11.68 10.00 -13.11
C GLN A 64 -11.26 11.19 -12.26
N ASN A 65 -12.21 11.95 -11.70
CA ASN A 65 -11.92 13.07 -10.81
C ASN A 65 -11.13 12.66 -9.56
N VAL A 66 -11.43 11.48 -8.99
CA VAL A 66 -10.70 10.93 -7.85
C VAL A 66 -9.29 10.49 -8.27
N LEU A 67 -9.14 9.81 -9.41
CA LEU A 67 -7.83 9.37 -9.89
C LEU A 67 -6.89 10.54 -10.21
N GLU A 68 -7.40 11.58 -10.87
CA GLU A 68 -6.63 12.79 -11.16
C GLU A 68 -6.23 13.53 -9.87
N ARG A 69 -7.13 13.58 -8.89
CA ARG A 69 -6.82 14.17 -7.58
C ARG A 69 -5.74 13.37 -6.85
N VAL A 70 -5.85 12.03 -6.81
CA VAL A 70 -4.83 11.17 -6.19
C VAL A 70 -3.49 11.28 -6.91
N ARG A 71 -3.47 11.30 -8.24
CA ARG A 71 -2.23 11.48 -9.04
C ARG A 71 -1.57 12.83 -8.74
N ARG A 72 -2.36 13.90 -8.66
CA ARG A 72 -1.89 15.24 -8.32
C ARG A 72 -1.35 15.31 -6.89
N ASP A 73 -2.04 14.70 -5.93
CA ASP A 73 -1.62 14.68 -4.54
C ASP A 73 -0.29 13.92 -4.39
N VAL A 74 -0.15 12.75 -5.02
CA VAL A 74 1.12 11.99 -5.05
C VAL A 74 2.25 12.78 -5.69
N HIS A 75 1.97 13.50 -6.79
CA HIS A 75 2.97 14.36 -7.44
C HIS A 75 3.41 15.50 -6.51
N ASN A 76 2.46 16.19 -5.88
CA ASN A 76 2.74 17.28 -4.94
C ASN A 76 3.51 16.80 -3.71
N THR A 77 3.17 15.64 -3.14
CA THR A 77 3.90 15.07 -2.01
C THR A 77 5.36 14.75 -2.37
N LYS A 78 5.61 14.22 -3.58
CA LYS A 78 6.98 13.98 -4.04
C LYS A 78 7.76 15.28 -4.20
N ILE A 79 7.18 16.32 -4.79
CA ILE A 79 7.87 17.62 -4.96
C ILE A 79 8.28 18.22 -3.61
N HIS A 80 7.40 18.17 -2.61
CA HIS A 80 7.70 18.67 -1.26
C HIS A 80 8.75 17.82 -0.52
N ALA A 81 8.75 16.49 -0.72
CA ALA A 81 9.76 15.61 -0.13
C ALA A 81 11.18 15.81 -0.71
N TYR A 82 11.30 16.38 -1.92
CA TYR A 82 12.60 16.70 -2.54
C TYR A 82 13.00 18.18 -2.42
N SER A 83 12.17 19.03 -1.81
CA SER A 83 12.49 20.45 -1.59
C SER A 83 13.01 20.78 -0.18
N GLU A 84 13.00 19.81 0.74
CA GLU A 84 13.53 19.95 2.11
C GLU A 84 14.86 19.18 2.35
N GLY A 85 15.56 18.82 1.27
CA GLY A 85 16.89 18.19 1.30
C GLY A 85 18.01 19.15 0.94
#